data_AF-A0A2A3JV43-F1
#
_entry.id   AF-A0A2A3JV43-F1
#
_cell.length_a   1.000
_cell.length_b   1.000
_cell.length_c   1.000
_cell.angle_alpha   90.00
_cell.angle_beta   90.00
_cell.angle_gamma   90.00
#
_symmetry.space_group_name_H-M   'P 1'
#
loop_
_entity.id
_entity.type
_entity.pdbx_description
1 polymer ?
#
loop_
_entity_poly.entity_id
_entity_poly.type
_entity_poly.pdbx_seq_one_letter_code
_entity_poly.pdbx_strand_id
1 'polypeptide(L)'
;MEDFKVAISDPGEIGRKDQNRGDRFIVHLSNLFAWLFPILMLAICAQVVLRQMGHNQAWLDDLQWWLYGVAVLIGIAYAVTTGSHVRVDIFYDNFAKKKRLIIDIIALVWLFFPFILLCWDVTLDYALTAIIADEGSSSPNGLHNLWILKSLMNLSFIVIMVAIWSAYVRHLSQLTRPLLWKQLLFALPSTVFGIQLIIWYACVGWLMVTDPEVDSIRTATRAAIFDDLEFGPWEMKKTIALALVASVIVIVVARLFARKER
;
A
#
# COMPACT_ATOMS: atom_id res chain seq x y z
N MET A 1 -21.03 -38.99 23.54
CA MET A 1 -20.43 -38.46 22.29
C MET A 1 -20.64 -36.96 22.33
N GLU A 2 -19.64 -36.22 22.79
CA GLU A 2 -19.70 -34.76 22.74
C GLU A 2 -19.73 -34.33 21.28
N ASP A 3 -20.76 -33.57 20.94
CA ASP A 3 -20.98 -32.95 19.64
C ASP A 3 -19.82 -31.99 19.37
N PHE A 4 -18.78 -32.48 18.68
CA PHE A 4 -17.63 -31.70 18.27
C PHE A 4 -18.09 -30.73 17.18
N LYS A 5 -18.80 -29.67 17.59
CA LYS A 5 -19.17 -28.56 16.71
C LYS A 5 -17.89 -27.90 16.26
N VAL A 6 -17.39 -28.32 15.10
CA VAL A 6 -16.38 -27.59 14.33
C VAL A 6 -17.04 -26.26 13.97
N ALA A 7 -16.84 -25.25 14.82
CA ALA A 7 -17.25 -23.90 14.52
C ALA A 7 -16.44 -23.47 13.29
N ILE A 8 -17.11 -23.37 12.14
CA ILE A 8 -16.54 -22.77 10.94
C ILE A 8 -16.34 -21.28 11.28
N SER A 9 -15.17 -20.96 11.83
CA SER A 9 -14.77 -19.60 12.11
C SER A 9 -14.25 -19.00 10.81
N ASP A 10 -15.03 -18.11 10.20
CA ASP A 10 -14.56 -17.30 9.07
C ASP A 10 -13.30 -16.52 9.52
N PRO A 11 -12.16 -16.67 8.82
CA PRO A 11 -10.95 -15.92 9.15
C PRO A 11 -11.16 -14.39 9.13
N GLY A 12 -12.12 -13.88 8.34
CA GLY A 12 -12.45 -12.46 8.27
C GLY A 12 -13.18 -11.93 9.50
N GLU A 13 -13.71 -12.84 10.32
CA GLU A 13 -14.45 -12.54 11.54
C GLU A 13 -13.57 -12.61 12.81
N ILE A 14 -12.29 -12.97 12.66
CA ILE A 14 -11.31 -12.93 13.75
C ILE A 14 -11.16 -11.47 14.22
N GLY A 15 -11.39 -11.23 15.51
CA GLY A 15 -11.26 -9.90 16.10
C GLY A 15 -12.33 -8.89 15.67
N ARG A 16 -13.49 -9.33 15.16
CA ARG A 16 -14.58 -8.47 14.66
C ARG A 16 -14.94 -7.30 15.59
N LYS A 17 -14.93 -7.53 16.91
CA LYS A 17 -15.30 -6.52 17.93
C LYS A 17 -14.35 -5.32 17.95
N ASP A 18 -13.10 -5.53 17.55
CA ASP A 18 -12.05 -4.50 17.58
C ASP A 18 -11.86 -3.85 16.20
N GLN A 19 -12.47 -4.40 15.14
CA GLN A 19 -12.36 -3.89 13.77
C GLN A 19 -13.07 -2.54 13.62
N ASN A 20 -12.41 -1.58 13.00
CA ASN A 20 -13.01 -0.30 12.64
C ASN A 20 -13.69 -0.39 11.24
N ARG A 21 -14.27 0.71 10.76
CA ARG A 21 -14.94 0.75 9.44
C ARG A 21 -13.99 0.48 8.27
N GLY A 22 -12.74 0.94 8.35
CA GLY A 22 -11.73 0.72 7.31
C GLY A 22 -11.36 -0.75 7.21
N ASP A 23 -11.20 -1.43 8.35
CA ASP A 23 -10.90 -2.85 8.41
C ASP A 23 -12.01 -3.66 7.73
N ARG A 24 -13.28 -3.30 8.00
CA ARG A 24 -14.43 -3.95 7.37
C ARG A 24 -14.43 -3.77 5.86
N PHE A 25 -14.16 -2.56 5.39
CA PHE A 25 -14.05 -2.30 3.95
C PHE A 25 -12.99 -3.18 3.30
N ILE A 26 -11.80 -3.27 3.89
CA ILE A 26 -10.70 -4.09 3.37
C ILE A 26 -11.05 -5.58 3.39
N VAL A 27 -11.65 -6.09 4.47
CA VAL A 27 -12.07 -7.49 4.56
C VAL A 27 -13.12 -7.82 3.49
N HIS A 28 -14.12 -6.96 3.29
CA HIS A 28 -15.13 -7.16 2.25
C HIS A 28 -14.53 -7.14 0.84
N LEU A 29 -13.66 -6.16 0.56
CA LEU A 29 -12.96 -6.07 -0.72
C LEU A 29 -12.09 -7.31 -0.95
N SER A 30 -11.34 -7.74 0.06
CA SER A 30 -10.46 -8.91 -0.05
C SER A 30 -11.23 -10.22 -0.24
N ASN A 31 -12.37 -10.38 0.44
CA ASN A 31 -13.24 -11.54 0.26
C ASN A 31 -13.83 -11.61 -1.17
N LEU A 32 -14.09 -10.47 -1.79
CA LEU A 32 -14.49 -10.41 -3.20
C LEU A 32 -13.34 -10.89 -4.11
N PHE A 33 -12.13 -10.37 -3.88
CA PHE A 33 -10.94 -10.74 -4.66
C PHE A 33 -10.43 -12.16 -4.36
N ALA A 34 -10.79 -12.76 -3.23
CA ALA A 34 -10.45 -14.15 -2.91
C ALA A 34 -11.03 -15.14 -3.92
N TRP A 35 -12.12 -14.80 -4.61
CA TRP A 35 -12.68 -15.58 -5.72
C TRP A 35 -11.75 -15.66 -6.95
N LEU A 36 -10.72 -14.82 -7.03
CA LEU A 36 -9.70 -14.95 -8.07
C LEU A 36 -8.86 -16.23 -7.90
N PHE A 37 -8.70 -16.77 -6.68
CA PHE A 37 -7.94 -18.01 -6.45
C PHE A 37 -8.59 -19.26 -7.07
N PRO A 38 -9.89 -19.55 -6.87
CA PRO A 38 -10.52 -20.67 -7.58
C PRO A 38 -10.54 -20.46 -9.10
N ILE A 39 -10.72 -19.22 -9.58
CA ILE A 39 -10.62 -18.92 -11.03
C ILE A 39 -9.20 -19.21 -11.55
N LEU A 40 -8.17 -18.79 -10.81
CA LEU A 40 -6.77 -19.08 -11.08
C LEU A 40 -6.51 -20.59 -11.12
N MET A 41 -7.04 -21.33 -10.15
CA MET A 41 -6.91 -22.79 -10.09
C MET A 41 -7.52 -23.46 -11.34
N LEU A 42 -8.70 -23.00 -11.77
CA LEU A 42 -9.32 -23.47 -13.01
C LEU A 42 -8.46 -23.12 -14.24
N ALA A 43 -7.89 -21.92 -14.30
CA ALA A 43 -7.00 -21.52 -15.40
C ALA A 43 -5.73 -22.38 -15.46
N ILE A 44 -5.11 -22.67 -14.32
CA ILE A 44 -3.93 -23.57 -14.22
C ILE A 44 -4.31 -24.97 -14.69
N CYS A 45 -5.39 -25.55 -14.16
CA CYS A 45 -5.85 -26.89 -14.56
C CYS A 45 -6.17 -26.96 -16.05
N ALA A 46 -6.85 -25.95 -16.59
CA ALA A 46 -7.15 -25.86 -18.03
C ALA A 46 -5.86 -25.82 -18.85
N GLN A 47 -4.88 -25.01 -18.46
CA GLN A 47 -3.60 -24.93 -19.15
C GLN A 47 -2.84 -26.26 -19.13
N VAL A 48 -2.82 -26.96 -17.99
CA VAL A 48 -2.17 -28.27 -17.87
C VAL A 48 -2.82 -29.29 -18.81
N VAL A 49 -4.16 -29.33 -18.88
CA VAL A 49 -4.88 -30.24 -19.78
C VAL A 49 -4.61 -29.90 -21.25
N LEU A 50 -4.71 -28.62 -21.63
CA LEU A 50 -4.45 -28.17 -22.99
C LEU A 50 -3.02 -28.49 -23.41
N ARG A 51 -2.05 -28.25 -22.53
CA ARG A 51 -0.64 -28.56 -22.76
C ARG A 51 -0.42 -30.05 -22.98
N GLN A 52 -1.10 -30.90 -22.21
CA GLN A 52 -1.05 -32.35 -22.38
C GLN A 52 -1.63 -32.81 -23.72
N MET A 53 -2.63 -32.08 -24.25
CA MET A 53 -3.22 -32.30 -25.58
C MET A 53 -2.39 -31.70 -26.73
N GLY A 54 -1.21 -31.11 -26.45
CA GLY A 54 -0.34 -30.49 -27.45
C GLY A 54 -0.68 -29.03 -27.78
N HIS A 55 -1.62 -28.41 -27.06
CA HIS A 55 -2.00 -27.00 -27.24
C HIS A 55 -1.49 -26.15 -26.08
N ASN A 56 -0.41 -25.37 -26.27
CA ASN A 56 0.05 -24.43 -25.25
C ASN A 56 -0.47 -23.00 -25.54
N GLN A 57 -1.23 -22.42 -24.62
CA GLN A 57 -1.84 -21.10 -24.79
C GLN A 57 -1.11 -20.05 -23.94
N ALA A 58 -0.34 -19.17 -24.57
CA ALA A 58 0.45 -18.17 -23.85
C ALA A 58 -0.42 -17.15 -23.08
N TRP A 59 -1.55 -16.73 -23.66
CA TRP A 59 -2.50 -15.85 -22.96
C TRP A 59 -3.05 -16.46 -21.67
N LEU A 60 -3.14 -17.80 -21.58
CA LEU A 60 -3.64 -18.46 -20.38
C LEU A 60 -2.57 -18.48 -19.28
N ASP A 61 -1.28 -18.55 -19.65
CA ASP A 61 -0.17 -18.34 -18.71
C ASP A 61 -0.14 -16.89 -18.21
N ASP A 62 -0.27 -15.92 -19.11
CA ASP A 62 -0.34 -14.51 -18.74
C ASP A 62 -1.53 -14.23 -17.79
N LEU A 63 -2.70 -14.80 -18.08
CA LEU A 63 -3.89 -14.64 -17.23
C LEU A 63 -3.65 -15.15 -15.82
N GLN A 64 -2.95 -16.29 -15.68
CA GLN A 64 -2.62 -16.85 -14.37
C GLN A 64 -1.76 -15.88 -13.57
N TRP A 65 -0.75 -15.28 -14.19
CA TRP A 65 0.12 -14.29 -13.54
C TRP A 65 -0.65 -13.04 -13.13
N TRP A 66 -1.60 -12.59 -13.96
CA TRP A 66 -2.42 -11.41 -13.65
C TRP A 66 -3.35 -11.69 -12.46
N LEU A 67 -4.08 -12.81 -12.49
CA LEU A 67 -4.97 -13.23 -11.42
C LEU A 67 -4.20 -13.42 -10.11
N TYR A 68 -3.06 -14.11 -10.17
CA TYR A 68 -2.23 -14.36 -9.00
C TYR A 68 -1.67 -13.06 -8.40
N GLY A 69 -1.08 -12.19 -9.22
CA GLY A 69 -0.48 -10.94 -8.76
C GLY A 69 -1.48 -10.05 -8.04
N VAL A 70 -2.67 -9.86 -8.62
CA VAL A 70 -3.74 -9.06 -8.02
C VAL A 70 -4.28 -9.72 -6.75
N ALA A 71 -4.56 -11.02 -6.78
CA ALA A 71 -5.09 -11.74 -5.62
C ALA A 71 -4.12 -11.70 -4.43
N VAL A 72 -2.81 -11.86 -4.67
CA VAL A 72 -1.79 -11.84 -3.62
C VAL A 72 -1.63 -10.44 -3.02
N LEU A 73 -1.57 -9.38 -3.84
CA LEU A 73 -1.42 -8.01 -3.33
C LEU A 73 -2.62 -7.59 -2.48
N ILE A 74 -3.84 -7.92 -2.91
CA ILE A 74 -5.03 -7.71 -2.08
C ILE A 74 -5.02 -8.61 -0.83
N GLY A 75 -4.50 -9.83 -0.95
CA GLY A 75 -4.28 -10.74 0.19
C GLY A 75 -3.33 -10.17 1.25
N ILE A 76 -2.36 -9.33 0.88
CA ILE A 76 -1.51 -8.62 1.84
C ILE A 76 -2.35 -7.63 2.66
N ALA A 77 -3.23 -6.86 2.01
CA ALA A 77 -4.13 -5.92 2.70
C ALA A 77 -5.03 -6.66 3.71
N TYR A 78 -5.54 -7.83 3.32
CA TYR A 78 -6.28 -8.72 4.22
C TYR A 78 -5.45 -9.17 5.41
N ALA A 79 -4.26 -9.73 5.17
CA ALA A 79 -3.38 -10.27 6.22
C ALA A 79 -2.91 -9.19 7.23
N VAL A 80 -2.74 -7.95 6.78
CA VAL A 80 -2.46 -6.79 7.64
C VAL A 80 -3.66 -6.48 8.53
N THR A 81 -4.85 -6.53 7.95
CA THR A 81 -6.10 -6.20 8.66
C THR A 81 -6.48 -7.26 9.70
N THR A 82 -6.30 -8.54 9.38
CA THR A 82 -6.63 -9.69 10.26
C THR A 82 -5.47 -10.11 11.17
N GLY A 83 -4.26 -9.60 10.94
CA GLY A 83 -3.07 -10.02 11.67
C GLY A 83 -2.58 -11.43 11.29
N SER A 84 -2.95 -11.94 10.12
CA SER A 84 -2.62 -13.29 9.63
C SER A 84 -1.23 -13.41 8.98
N HIS A 85 -0.38 -12.38 9.09
CA HIS A 85 0.99 -12.45 8.60
C HIS A 85 1.82 -13.39 9.48
N VAL A 86 2.72 -14.15 8.87
CA VAL A 86 3.65 -15.02 9.60
C VAL A 86 4.60 -14.12 10.40
N ARG A 87 4.53 -14.21 11.73
CA ARG A 87 5.44 -13.51 12.62
C ARG A 87 6.53 -14.48 13.09
N VAL A 88 7.79 -14.07 13.02
CA VAL A 88 8.91 -14.88 13.50
C VAL A 88 9.15 -14.52 14.97
N ASP A 89 8.35 -15.12 15.86
CA ASP A 89 8.09 -14.58 17.19
C ASP A 89 8.61 -15.46 18.34
N ILE A 90 9.93 -15.70 18.43
CA ILE A 90 10.50 -16.41 19.60
C ILE A 90 10.50 -15.51 20.86
N PHE A 91 10.74 -14.21 20.70
CA PHE A 91 10.83 -13.27 21.82
C PHE A 91 9.50 -12.56 22.12
N TYR A 92 8.63 -12.44 21.12
CA TYR A 92 7.39 -11.67 21.20
C TYR A 92 6.36 -12.31 22.15
N ASP A 93 6.34 -13.64 22.23
CA ASP A 93 5.45 -14.43 23.10
C ASP A 93 5.67 -14.19 24.60
N ASN A 94 6.81 -13.64 25.01
CA ASN A 94 7.07 -13.31 26.41
C ASN A 94 6.81 -11.84 26.74
N PHE A 95 6.49 -11.00 25.76
CA PHE A 95 6.23 -9.58 26.01
C PHE A 95 4.82 -9.32 26.55
N ALA A 96 4.72 -8.36 27.46
CA ALA A 96 3.43 -7.85 27.93
C ALA A 96 2.63 -7.23 26.78
N LYS A 97 1.29 -7.34 26.84
CA LYS A 97 0.35 -6.85 25.80
C LYS A 97 0.64 -5.42 25.32
N LYS A 98 1.01 -4.52 26.23
CA LYS A 98 1.35 -3.12 25.90
C LYS A 98 2.62 -3.00 25.05
N LYS A 99 3.66 -3.79 25.35
CA LYS A 99 4.92 -3.79 24.58
C LYS A 99 4.69 -4.32 23.17
N ARG A 100 3.95 -5.43 23.06
CA ARG A 100 3.52 -6.01 21.77
C ARG A 100 2.81 -4.98 20.89
N LEU A 101 1.82 -4.28 21.45
CA LEU A 101 1.07 -3.26 20.73
C LEU A 101 1.95 -2.09 20.24
N ILE A 102 2.91 -1.64 21.06
CA ILE A 102 3.84 -0.57 20.68
C ILE A 102 4.75 -1.03 19.52
N ILE A 103 5.25 -2.26 19.59
CA ILE A 103 6.08 -2.85 18.53
C ILE A 103 5.27 -2.95 17.24
N ASP A 104 4.04 -3.46 17.30
CA ASP A 104 3.15 -3.57 16.13
C ASP A 104 2.89 -2.20 15.51
N ILE A 105 2.61 -1.17 16.32
CA ILE A 105 2.44 0.20 15.81
C ILE A 105 3.70 0.68 15.10
N ILE A 106 4.87 0.57 15.74
CA ILE A 106 6.13 1.05 15.17
C ILE A 106 6.46 0.30 13.88
N ALA A 107 6.41 -1.03 13.88
CA ALA A 107 6.68 -1.84 12.69
C ALA A 107 5.77 -1.44 11.52
N LEU A 108 4.50 -1.16 11.81
CA LEU A 108 3.52 -0.84 10.80
C LEU A 108 3.72 0.56 10.20
N VAL A 109 4.00 1.61 11.00
CA VAL A 109 4.09 2.99 10.50
C VAL A 109 5.50 3.56 10.36
N TRP A 110 6.53 2.91 10.89
CA TRP A 110 7.93 3.32 10.69
C TRP A 110 8.62 2.50 9.62
N LEU A 111 8.15 1.27 9.38
CA LEU A 111 8.79 0.33 8.45
C LEU A 111 7.87 -0.01 7.28
N PHE A 112 6.70 -0.56 7.55
CA PHE A 112 5.86 -1.11 6.49
C PHE A 112 5.14 -0.03 5.67
N PHE A 113 4.55 0.96 6.33
CA PHE A 113 3.85 2.04 5.63
C PHE A 113 4.74 2.91 4.71
N PRO A 114 5.94 3.36 5.11
CA PRO A 114 6.80 4.11 4.19
C PRO A 114 7.33 3.22 3.06
N PHE A 115 7.54 1.93 3.30
CA PHE A 115 7.87 0.97 2.25
C PHE A 115 6.74 0.85 1.21
N ILE A 116 5.48 0.75 1.66
CA ILE A 116 4.34 0.68 0.73
C ILE A 116 4.13 2.00 -0.02
N LEU A 117 4.37 3.15 0.61
CA LEU A 117 4.39 4.45 -0.08
C LEU A 117 5.45 4.48 -1.19
N LEU A 118 6.64 3.92 -0.94
CA LEU A 118 7.72 3.83 -1.93
C LEU A 118 7.34 2.88 -3.06
N CYS A 119 6.76 1.72 -2.76
CA CYS A 119 6.27 0.80 -3.78
C CYS A 119 5.20 1.44 -4.66
N TRP A 120 4.27 2.20 -4.06
CA TRP A 120 3.25 2.93 -4.81
C TRP A 120 3.89 3.97 -5.74
N ASP A 121 4.84 4.77 -5.24
CA ASP A 121 5.55 5.80 -6.00
C ASP A 121 6.28 5.20 -7.23
N VAL A 122 7.08 4.16 -7.01
CA VAL A 122 7.85 3.50 -8.09
C VAL A 122 6.93 2.84 -9.11
N THR A 123 5.84 2.22 -8.67
CA THR A 123 4.94 1.51 -9.58
C THR A 123 3.98 2.43 -10.33
N LEU A 124 3.83 3.69 -9.89
CA LEU A 124 2.99 4.67 -10.60
C LEU A 124 3.61 5.02 -11.96
N ASP A 125 4.89 5.36 -11.99
CA ASP A 125 5.62 5.64 -13.23
C ASP A 125 5.63 4.43 -14.18
N TYR A 126 5.80 3.24 -13.60
CA TYR A 126 5.75 1.98 -14.34
C TYR A 126 4.38 1.72 -14.97
N ALA A 127 3.28 2.04 -14.26
CA ALA A 127 1.92 1.91 -14.79
C ALA A 127 1.64 2.94 -15.88
N LEU A 128 2.01 4.20 -15.67
CA LEU A 128 1.79 5.28 -16.64
C LEU A 128 2.55 5.04 -17.94
N THR A 129 3.83 4.65 -17.85
CA THR A 129 4.66 4.35 -19.02
C THR A 129 4.09 3.19 -19.83
N ALA A 130 3.57 2.15 -19.16
CA ALA A 130 2.95 1.03 -19.83
C ALA A 130 1.64 1.39 -20.55
N ILE A 131 0.84 2.29 -19.97
CA ILE A 131 -0.38 2.80 -20.62
C ILE A 131 -0.03 3.59 -21.87
N ILE A 132 0.95 4.49 -21.78
CA ILE A 132 1.39 5.32 -22.93
C ILE A 132 1.95 4.45 -24.05
N ALA A 133 2.68 3.39 -23.70
CA ALA A 133 3.25 2.45 -24.66
C ALA A 133 2.24 1.43 -25.22
N ASP A 134 0.99 1.43 -24.73
CA ASP A 134 -0.02 0.39 -24.96
C ASP A 134 0.58 -1.03 -24.85
N GLU A 135 1.28 -1.26 -23.74
CA GLU A 135 2.13 -2.43 -23.59
C GLU A 135 1.30 -3.73 -23.59
N GLY A 136 1.71 -4.69 -24.42
CA GLY A 136 1.15 -6.04 -24.49
C GLY A 136 2.14 -7.11 -24.04
N SER A 137 1.67 -8.35 -23.96
CA SER A 137 2.53 -9.50 -23.70
C SER A 137 3.63 -9.64 -24.75
N SER A 138 4.81 -10.10 -24.32
CA SER A 138 5.93 -10.44 -25.21
C SER A 138 5.65 -11.71 -26.04
N SER A 139 4.63 -12.48 -25.66
CA SER A 139 4.27 -13.71 -26.35
C SER A 139 3.38 -13.42 -27.57
N PRO A 140 3.62 -14.04 -28.74
CA PRO A 140 2.82 -13.80 -29.96
C PRO A 140 1.32 -14.06 -29.81
N ASN A 141 0.92 -14.93 -28.87
CA ASN A 141 -0.47 -15.26 -28.53
C ASN A 141 -0.75 -14.96 -27.05
N GLY A 142 -0.12 -13.92 -26.50
CA GLY A 142 -0.26 -13.49 -25.12
C GLY A 142 -1.43 -12.53 -24.91
N LEU A 143 -1.66 -12.16 -23.64
CA LEU A 143 -2.66 -11.13 -23.31
C LEU A 143 -2.19 -9.76 -23.79
N HIS A 144 -3.05 -9.08 -24.54
CA HIS A 144 -2.89 -7.67 -24.85
C HIS A 144 -3.15 -6.82 -23.60
N ASN A 145 -2.72 -5.56 -23.60
CA ASN A 145 -2.99 -4.59 -22.54
C ASN A 145 -2.39 -4.96 -21.17
N LEU A 146 -1.13 -5.39 -21.15
CA LEU A 146 -0.34 -5.66 -19.94
C LEU A 146 -0.31 -4.48 -18.96
N TRP A 147 -0.52 -3.26 -19.46
CA TRP A 147 -0.71 -2.07 -18.64
C TRP A 147 -1.85 -2.20 -17.61
N ILE A 148 -2.86 -3.05 -17.84
CA ILE A 148 -3.93 -3.34 -16.88
C ILE A 148 -3.35 -3.97 -15.62
N LEU A 149 -2.48 -4.97 -15.75
CA LEU A 149 -1.82 -5.60 -14.60
C LEU A 149 -0.98 -4.59 -13.82
N LYS A 150 -0.17 -3.79 -14.52
CA LYS A 150 0.70 -2.79 -13.89
C LYS A 150 -0.10 -1.72 -13.16
N SER A 151 -1.24 -1.31 -13.72
CA SER A 151 -2.18 -0.38 -13.09
C SER A 151 -2.86 -0.99 -11.86
N LEU A 152 -3.31 -2.25 -11.95
CA LEU A 152 -3.89 -2.96 -10.82
C LEU A 152 -2.87 -3.20 -9.70
N MET A 153 -1.61 -3.44 -10.03
CA MET A 153 -0.52 -3.53 -9.06
C MET A 153 -0.36 -2.21 -8.29
N ASN A 154 -0.31 -1.06 -8.99
CA ASN A 154 -0.25 0.25 -8.34
C ASN A 154 -1.49 0.51 -7.45
N LEU A 155 -2.69 0.22 -7.96
CA LEU A 155 -3.94 0.38 -7.21
C LEU A 155 -3.98 -0.51 -5.96
N SER A 156 -3.41 -1.72 -6.03
CA SER A 156 -3.34 -2.62 -4.89
C SER A 156 -2.49 -2.06 -3.75
N PHE A 157 -1.42 -1.31 -4.06
CA PHE A 157 -0.65 -0.61 -3.02
C PHE A 157 -1.49 0.45 -2.29
N ILE A 158 -2.39 1.15 -2.98
CA ILE A 158 -3.34 2.08 -2.33
C ILE A 158 -4.26 1.32 -1.37
N VAL A 159 -4.76 0.15 -1.77
CA VAL A 159 -5.59 -0.70 -0.89
C VAL A 159 -4.80 -1.15 0.34
N ILE A 160 -3.53 -1.55 0.17
CA ILE A 160 -2.64 -1.91 1.29
C ILE A 160 -2.41 -0.69 2.21
N MET A 161 -2.21 0.52 1.66
CA MET A 161 -2.05 1.75 2.45
C MET A 161 -3.28 2.02 3.33
N VAL A 162 -4.49 1.82 2.79
CA VAL A 162 -5.74 1.95 3.55
C VAL A 162 -5.81 0.90 4.66
N ALA A 163 -5.45 -0.35 4.37
CA ALA A 163 -5.40 -1.43 5.36
C ALA A 163 -4.41 -1.14 6.50
N ILE A 164 -3.21 -0.67 6.16
CA ILE A 164 -2.19 -0.26 7.13
C ILE A 164 -2.73 0.88 7.99
N TRP A 165 -3.23 1.96 7.40
CA TRP A 165 -3.72 3.11 8.17
C TRP A 165 -4.86 2.70 9.11
N SER A 166 -5.76 1.84 8.61
CA SER A 166 -6.87 1.30 9.39
C SER A 166 -6.40 0.47 10.59
N ALA A 167 -5.50 -0.50 10.35
CA ALA A 167 -4.92 -1.34 11.41
C ALA A 167 -4.13 -0.48 12.42
N TYR A 168 -3.38 0.51 11.95
CA TYR A 168 -2.65 1.46 12.78
C TYR A 168 -3.58 2.22 13.72
N VAL A 169 -4.66 2.82 13.21
CA VAL A 169 -5.63 3.58 14.02
C VAL A 169 -6.29 2.67 15.07
N ARG A 170 -6.61 1.43 14.69
CA ARG A 170 -7.13 0.41 15.63
C ARG A 170 -6.13 0.07 16.73
N HIS A 171 -4.85 -0.13 16.41
CA HIS A 171 -3.84 -0.40 17.42
C HIS A 171 -3.58 0.82 18.31
N LEU A 172 -3.56 2.02 17.73
CA LEU A 172 -3.37 3.26 18.46
C LEU A 172 -4.53 3.52 19.44
N SER A 173 -5.77 3.20 19.06
CA SER A 173 -6.96 3.40 19.90
C SER A 173 -6.92 2.59 21.20
N GLN A 174 -6.26 1.43 21.19
CA GLN A 174 -6.05 0.60 22.37
C GLN A 174 -5.02 1.21 23.35
N LEU A 175 -4.16 2.12 22.87
CA LEU A 175 -3.15 2.80 23.70
C LEU A 175 -3.59 4.19 24.14
N THR A 176 -4.14 4.99 23.22
CA THR A 176 -4.60 6.37 23.47
C THR A 176 -5.76 6.76 22.55
N ARG A 177 -6.49 7.83 22.87
CA ARG A 177 -7.49 8.39 21.94
C ARG A 177 -6.83 8.77 20.60
N PRO A 178 -7.26 8.20 19.46
CA PRO A 178 -6.59 8.37 18.18
C PRO A 178 -6.99 9.70 17.52
N LEU A 179 -6.56 10.83 18.10
CA LEU A 179 -6.73 12.15 17.49
C LEU A 179 -5.81 12.28 16.27
N LEU A 180 -6.22 13.03 15.24
CA LEU A 180 -5.45 13.18 13.99
C LEU A 180 -3.99 13.60 14.22
N TRP A 181 -3.73 14.59 15.08
CA TRP A 181 -2.36 15.01 15.37
C TRP A 181 -1.51 13.91 16.02
N LYS A 182 -2.12 13.01 16.81
CA LYS A 182 -1.41 11.86 17.39
C LYS A 182 -1.16 10.81 16.33
N GLN A 183 -2.14 10.54 15.48
CA GLN A 183 -1.99 9.63 14.35
C GLN A 183 -0.80 10.07 13.48
N LEU A 184 -0.73 11.36 13.16
CA LEU A 184 0.36 11.89 12.36
C LEU A 184 1.72 11.89 13.07
N LEU A 185 1.72 12.17 14.38
CA LEU A 185 2.95 12.23 15.19
C LEU A 185 3.55 10.84 15.44
N PHE A 186 2.75 9.83 15.76
CA PHE A 186 3.27 8.47 15.99
C PHE A 186 3.69 7.80 14.68
N ALA A 187 3.13 8.22 13.55
CA ALA A 187 3.52 7.83 12.20
C ALA A 187 4.53 8.79 11.54
N LEU A 188 5.37 9.48 12.32
CA LEU A 188 6.23 10.58 11.83
C LEU A 188 7.03 10.26 10.56
N PRO A 189 7.74 9.12 10.44
CA PRO A 189 8.50 8.84 9.21
C PRO A 189 7.57 8.71 7.99
N SER A 190 6.45 8.01 8.15
CA SER A 190 5.45 7.87 7.09
C SER A 190 4.77 9.18 6.73
N THR A 191 4.49 10.05 7.71
CA THR A 191 3.84 11.33 7.43
C THR A 191 4.77 12.31 6.74
N VAL A 192 6.04 12.35 7.16
CA VAL A 192 7.07 13.12 6.45
C VAL A 192 7.22 12.61 5.02
N PHE A 193 7.32 11.30 4.82
CA PHE A 193 7.46 10.73 3.48
C PHE A 193 6.22 10.92 2.62
N GLY A 194 5.02 10.76 3.17
CA GLY A 194 3.77 11.02 2.45
C GLY A 194 3.62 12.49 2.07
N ILE A 195 3.96 13.43 2.96
CA ILE A 195 3.97 14.86 2.66
C ILE A 195 5.03 15.21 1.62
N GLN A 196 6.21 14.58 1.69
CA GLN A 196 7.24 14.71 0.68
C GLN A 196 6.74 14.30 -0.71
N LEU A 197 6.06 13.16 -0.82
CA LEU A 197 5.47 12.72 -2.09
C LEU A 197 4.41 13.71 -2.59
N ILE A 198 3.50 14.16 -1.71
CA ILE A 198 2.47 15.15 -2.09
C ILE A 198 3.10 16.43 -2.62
N ILE A 199 4.09 16.98 -1.92
CA ILE A 199 4.82 18.18 -2.35
C ILE A 199 5.50 17.92 -3.69
N TRP A 200 6.20 16.79 -3.81
CA TRP A 200 6.93 16.45 -5.02
C TRP A 200 6.00 16.39 -6.24
N TYR A 201 4.92 15.61 -6.16
CA TYR A 201 3.94 15.48 -7.25
C TYR A 201 3.19 16.79 -7.53
N ALA A 202 2.86 17.57 -6.50
CA ALA A 202 2.23 18.88 -6.68
C ALA A 202 3.17 19.86 -7.40
N CYS A 203 4.45 19.89 -7.06
CA CYS A 203 5.45 20.73 -7.73
C CYS A 203 5.67 20.29 -9.18
N VAL A 204 5.82 18.98 -9.44
CA VAL A 204 5.96 18.46 -10.80
C VAL A 204 4.73 18.78 -11.64
N GLY A 205 3.53 18.49 -11.13
CA GLY A 205 2.27 18.75 -11.83
C GLY A 205 2.04 20.23 -12.09
N TRP A 206 2.39 21.10 -11.12
CA TRP A 206 2.34 22.55 -11.32
C TRP A 206 3.27 23.00 -12.44
N LEU A 207 4.54 22.57 -12.42
CA LEU A 207 5.53 22.93 -13.43
C LEU A 207 5.11 22.48 -14.83
N MET A 208 4.60 21.26 -14.97
CA MET A 208 4.09 20.72 -16.24
C MET A 208 2.91 21.53 -16.81
N VAL A 209 2.14 22.21 -15.96
CA VAL A 209 1.00 23.02 -16.40
C VAL A 209 1.43 24.47 -16.70
N THR A 210 2.39 25.02 -15.95
CA THR A 210 2.77 26.43 -16.06
C THR A 210 3.89 26.70 -17.03
N ASP A 211 4.83 25.77 -17.19
CA ASP A 211 6.04 25.97 -17.99
C ASP A 211 5.98 25.10 -19.26
N PRO A 212 5.82 25.72 -20.45
CA PRO A 212 5.78 24.98 -21.71
C PRO A 212 7.08 24.25 -22.07
N GLU A 213 8.22 24.61 -21.46
CA GLU A 213 9.49 23.93 -21.68
C GLU A 213 9.57 22.58 -20.95
N VAL A 214 8.70 22.37 -19.95
CA VAL A 214 8.66 21.15 -19.14
C VAL A 214 7.75 20.11 -19.79
N ASP A 215 8.36 19.29 -20.65
CA ASP A 215 7.67 18.23 -21.41
C ASP A 215 7.53 16.89 -20.66
N SER A 216 8.36 16.67 -19.63
CA SER A 216 8.53 15.37 -18.98
C SER A 216 8.98 15.53 -17.53
N ILE A 217 8.75 14.49 -16.71
CA ILE A 217 9.18 14.47 -15.29
C ILE A 217 10.68 14.72 -15.18
N ARG A 218 11.48 14.17 -16.10
CA ARG A 218 12.93 14.35 -16.13
C ARG A 218 13.33 15.82 -16.30
N THR A 219 12.61 16.56 -17.14
CA THR A 219 12.84 17.99 -17.35
C THR A 219 12.35 18.79 -16.13
N ALA A 220 11.19 18.42 -15.56
CA ALA A 220 10.64 19.06 -14.36
C ALA A 220 11.61 19.01 -13.16
N THR A 221 12.28 17.86 -12.95
CA THR A 221 13.23 17.66 -11.85
C THR A 221 14.49 18.54 -11.95
N ARG A 222 14.72 19.23 -13.08
CA ARG A 222 15.81 20.21 -13.24
C ARG A 222 15.48 21.59 -12.70
N ALA A 223 14.22 21.84 -12.33
CA ALA A 223 13.81 23.12 -11.77
C ALA A 223 14.47 23.37 -10.41
N ALA A 224 14.74 24.64 -10.11
CA ALA A 224 15.48 25.05 -8.91
C ALA A 224 14.87 24.61 -7.57
N ILE A 225 13.58 24.22 -7.57
CA ILE A 225 12.87 23.68 -6.42
C ILE A 225 13.32 22.25 -6.03
N PHE A 226 13.90 21.50 -6.97
CA PHE A 226 14.44 20.16 -6.75
C PHE A 226 15.95 20.14 -6.53
N ASP A 227 16.60 21.31 -6.57
CA ASP A 227 18.01 21.45 -6.23
C ASP A 227 18.27 21.13 -4.75
N ASP A 228 19.55 20.90 -4.47
CA ASP A 228 20.03 20.72 -3.11
C ASP A 228 20.03 22.05 -2.35
N LEU A 229 19.71 21.94 -1.07
CA LEU A 229 19.87 22.95 -0.06
C LEU A 229 21.17 22.62 0.68
N GLU A 230 22.14 23.51 0.56
CA GLU A 230 23.41 23.40 1.28
C GLU A 230 23.21 23.85 2.73
N PHE A 231 23.55 22.98 3.68
CA PHE A 231 23.53 23.27 5.11
C PHE A 231 24.89 22.92 5.72
N GLY A 232 25.86 23.82 5.52
CA GLY A 232 27.24 23.58 5.92
C GLY A 232 27.84 22.42 5.12
N PRO A 233 28.38 21.36 5.75
CA PRO A 233 28.93 20.20 5.03
C PRO A 233 27.88 19.23 4.45
N TRP A 234 26.59 19.47 4.69
CA TRP A 234 25.52 18.53 4.35
C TRP A 234 24.64 19.12 3.24
N GLU A 235 24.28 18.29 2.28
CA GLU A 235 23.34 18.63 1.21
C GLU A 235 22.02 17.88 1.43
N MET A 236 20.89 18.60 1.31
CA MET A 236 19.55 18.02 1.40
C MET A 236 18.67 18.60 0.32
N LYS A 237 17.92 17.77 -0.41
CA LYS A 237 16.94 18.28 -1.39
C LYS A 237 15.97 19.28 -0.74
N LYS A 238 15.76 20.43 -1.37
CA LYS A 238 14.85 21.49 -0.86
C LYS A 238 13.44 20.97 -0.59
N THR A 239 12.95 20.05 -1.41
CA THR A 239 11.65 19.39 -1.22
C THR A 239 11.58 18.65 0.12
N ILE A 240 12.63 17.91 0.50
CA ILE A 240 12.70 17.18 1.78
C ILE A 240 12.66 18.15 2.95
N ALA A 241 13.42 19.24 2.87
CA ALA A 241 13.39 20.28 3.90
C ALA A 241 11.98 20.90 4.03
N LEU A 242 11.34 21.20 2.90
CA LEU A 242 9.96 21.71 2.87
C LEU A 242 8.98 20.71 3.47
N ALA A 243 9.12 19.41 3.17
CA ALA A 243 8.26 18.37 3.70
C ALA A 243 8.39 18.24 5.22
N LEU A 244 9.60 18.27 5.77
CA LEU A 244 9.83 18.26 7.22
C LEU A 244 9.12 19.43 7.90
N VAL A 245 9.25 20.65 7.37
CA VAL A 245 8.58 21.84 7.91
C VAL A 245 7.06 21.72 7.78
N ALA A 246 6.57 21.31 6.60
CA ALA A 246 5.15 21.12 6.34
C ALA A 246 4.53 20.07 7.26
N SER A 247 5.21 18.95 7.54
CA SER A 247 4.76 17.93 8.49
C SER A 247 4.58 18.49 9.89
N VAL A 248 5.53 19.29 10.38
CA VAL A 248 5.41 19.95 11.69
C VAL A 248 4.19 20.88 11.71
N ILE A 249 4.01 21.70 10.67
CA ILE A 249 2.88 22.63 10.55
C ILE A 249 1.55 21.85 10.56
N VAL A 250 1.42 20.81 9.74
CA VAL A 250 0.19 19.99 9.65
C VAL A 250 -0.13 19.36 11.01
N ILE A 251 0.87 18.83 11.72
CA ILE A 251 0.67 18.24 13.06
C ILE A 251 0.22 19.31 14.07
N VAL A 252 0.84 20.50 14.07
CA VAL A 252 0.46 21.59 14.97
C VAL A 252 -0.95 22.08 14.67
N VAL A 253 -1.28 22.31 13.41
CA VAL A 253 -2.63 22.72 12.97
C VAL A 253 -3.66 21.68 13.40
N ALA A 254 -3.42 20.38 13.13
CA ALA A 254 -4.30 19.30 13.58
C ALA A 254 -4.47 19.26 15.11
N ARG A 255 -3.43 19.62 15.86
CA ARG A 255 -3.48 19.71 17.33
C ARG A 255 -4.32 20.90 17.80
N LEU A 256 -4.25 22.04 17.11
CA LEU A 256 -5.05 23.23 17.43
C LEU A 256 -6.54 22.99 17.19
N PHE A 257 -6.91 22.37 16.06
CA PHE A 257 -8.30 21.98 15.79
C PHE A 257 -8.85 21.03 16.85
N ALA A 258 -8.08 20.01 17.24
CA ALA A 258 -8.47 19.07 18.29
C ALA A 258 -8.62 19.68 19.70
N ARG A 259 -8.06 20.88 19.94
CA ARG A 259 -8.27 21.64 21.19
C ARG A 259 -9.56 22.45 21.15
N LYS A 260 -9.97 22.95 19.98
CA LYS A 260 -11.16 23.78 19.79
C LYS A 260 -12.47 22.99 19.92
N GLU A 261 -12.42 21.68 19.70
CA GLU A 261 -13.55 20.75 19.84
C GLU A 261 -13.77 20.22 21.28
N ARG A 262 -12.98 20.67 22.25
CA ARG A 262 -13.15 20.36 23.68
C ARG A 262 -13.80 21.52 24.41
#